data_AF-A0A6J5XNE1-F1
#
_entry.id   AF-A0A6J5XNE1-F1
#
_cell.length_a   1.000
_cell.length_b   1.000
_cell.length_c   1.000
_cell.angle_alpha   90.00
_cell.angle_beta   90.00
_cell.angle_gamma   90.00
#
_symmetry.space_group_name_H-M   'P 1'
#
loop_
_entity.id
_entity.type
_entity.pdbx_description
1 polymer ?
#
loop_
_entity_poly.entity_id
_entity_poly.type
_entity_poly.pdbx_seq_one_letter_code
_entity_poly.pdbx_strand_id
1 'polypeptide(L)'
;MAEKVIVVSIRESAVVRPAEEPSASSDLNFFNSGLLNQALSKALVPFYPMAGRFKLNHHNGRLEIDCNLQGVLFVVAESNCALDDFGDFAPPSDFRTLIPAFDYSGGISSYPILVLQVQLTHFQCGGVSLGVGMDHRIADGVSNMHFVNTWSDIAPGDLTNITQPFMDRTLLGARNPPQPAHIPPH
;
A
#
# COMPACT_ATOMS: atom_id res chain seq x y z
N MET A 1 11.19 -18.71 -4.02
CA MET A 1 9.91 -18.15 -3.54
C MET A 1 8.98 -18.03 -4.73
N ALA A 2 7.72 -18.39 -4.56
CA ALA A 2 6.68 -18.13 -5.56
C ALA A 2 5.96 -16.84 -5.16
N GLU A 3 5.75 -15.94 -6.11
CA GLU A 3 5.09 -14.65 -5.89
C GLU A 3 3.92 -14.50 -6.85
N LYS A 4 2.74 -14.23 -6.30
CA LYS A 4 1.55 -13.88 -7.08
C LYS A 4 1.30 -12.40 -6.96
N VAL A 5 1.43 -11.69 -8.08
CA VAL A 5 1.21 -10.25 -8.15
C VAL A 5 -0.25 -9.96 -8.51
N ILE A 6 -0.92 -9.13 -7.70
CA ILE A 6 -2.30 -8.70 -7.90
C ILE A 6 -2.33 -7.17 -7.96
N VAL A 7 -2.97 -6.61 -8.99
CA VAL A 7 -3.22 -5.16 -9.08
C VAL A 7 -4.65 -4.89 -8.64
N VAL A 8 -4.82 -4.00 -7.67
CA VAL A 8 -6.13 -3.70 -7.06
C VAL A 8 -6.57 -2.30 -7.46
N SER A 9 -7.62 -2.20 -8.29
CA SER A 9 -8.21 -0.92 -8.74
C SER A 9 -9.47 -0.55 -7.96
N ILE A 10 -9.83 0.73 -7.97
CA ILE A 10 -11.03 1.27 -7.29
C ILE A 10 -12.31 0.93 -8.07
N ARG A 11 -12.25 0.68 -9.38
CA ARG A 11 -13.45 0.51 -10.22
C ARG A 11 -13.95 -0.93 -10.37
N GLU A 12 -13.19 -1.93 -9.96
CA GLU A 12 -13.56 -3.34 -10.07
C GLU A 12 -13.10 -4.11 -8.84
N SER A 13 -14.00 -4.89 -8.23
CA SER A 13 -13.60 -6.13 -7.54
C SER A 13 -12.85 -6.96 -8.58
N ALA A 14 -11.51 -7.00 -8.48
CA ALA A 14 -10.62 -7.35 -9.58
C ALA A 14 -10.98 -8.68 -10.29
N VAL A 15 -10.96 -8.64 -11.63
CA VAL A 15 -10.86 -9.85 -12.47
C VAL A 15 -9.48 -10.49 -12.23
N VAL A 16 -9.50 -11.66 -11.60
CA VAL A 16 -8.33 -12.53 -11.41
C VAL A 16 -7.90 -13.07 -12.78
N ARG A 17 -6.68 -12.77 -13.22
CA ARG A 17 -6.00 -13.56 -14.27
C ARG A 17 -4.95 -14.44 -13.59
N PRO A 18 -5.16 -15.76 -13.46
CA PRO A 18 -4.14 -16.64 -12.93
C PRO A 18 -3.04 -16.88 -13.98
N ALA A 19 -1.78 -16.80 -13.56
CA ALA A 19 -0.71 -17.57 -14.19
C ALA A 19 -0.87 -19.05 -13.75
N GLU A 20 -0.58 -19.99 -14.64
CA GLU A 20 -0.81 -21.45 -14.51
C GLU A 20 -0.48 -22.05 -13.12
N GLU A 21 -1.36 -22.93 -12.64
CA GLU A 21 -1.22 -23.63 -11.35
C GLU A 21 -0.26 -24.83 -11.42
N PRO A 22 0.61 -25.03 -10.41
CA PRO A 22 0.98 -26.34 -9.93
C PRO A 22 0.03 -26.81 -8.83
N SER A 23 -0.20 -28.13 -8.83
CA SER A 23 -1.22 -28.90 -8.12
C SER A 23 -1.34 -28.67 -6.60
N ALA A 24 -2.60 -28.70 -6.16
CA ALA A 24 -3.13 -28.67 -4.80
C ALA A 24 -2.29 -29.38 -3.72
N SER A 25 -2.03 -28.64 -2.64
CA SER A 25 -1.71 -29.16 -1.30
C SER A 25 -2.69 -28.57 -0.30
N SER A 26 -3.25 -29.45 0.53
CA SER A 26 -4.48 -29.30 1.28
C SER A 26 -4.30 -28.65 2.66
N ASP A 27 -4.08 -27.33 2.73
CA ASP A 27 -4.04 -26.57 4.00
C ASP A 27 -4.49 -25.08 3.85
N LEU A 28 -5.45 -24.76 2.98
CA LEU A 28 -5.74 -23.38 2.55
C LEU A 28 -6.78 -22.58 3.38
N ASN A 29 -7.00 -22.88 4.67
CA ASN A 29 -7.99 -22.16 5.49
C ASN A 29 -7.41 -21.18 6.54
N PHE A 30 -6.09 -21.09 6.72
CA PHE A 30 -5.53 -20.24 7.77
C PHE A 30 -5.59 -18.74 7.42
N PHE A 31 -5.38 -18.36 6.17
CA PHE A 31 -5.35 -16.97 5.74
C PHE A 31 -5.99 -16.76 4.37
N ASN A 32 -6.95 -15.84 4.29
CA ASN A 32 -7.67 -15.55 3.05
C ASN A 32 -7.17 -14.25 2.43
N SER A 33 -6.20 -14.36 1.52
CA SER A 33 -5.69 -13.21 0.76
C SER A 33 -6.75 -12.57 -0.14
N GLY A 34 -7.76 -13.32 -0.57
CA GLY A 34 -8.93 -12.81 -1.29
C GLY A 34 -9.78 -11.86 -0.44
N LEU A 35 -9.97 -12.17 0.84
CA LEU A 35 -10.67 -11.30 1.79
C LEU A 35 -9.92 -9.98 1.98
N LEU A 36 -8.60 -10.05 2.18
CA LEU A 36 -7.76 -8.86 2.30
C LEU A 36 -7.77 -7.98 1.05
N ASN A 37 -7.71 -8.60 -0.13
CA ASN A 37 -7.81 -7.90 -1.40
C ASN A 37 -9.18 -7.18 -1.54
N GLN A 38 -10.28 -7.86 -1.22
CA GLN A 38 -11.61 -7.24 -1.25
C GLN A 38 -11.74 -6.09 -0.24
N ALA A 39 -11.17 -6.25 0.95
CA ALA A 39 -11.14 -5.21 1.97
C ALA A 39 -10.30 -4.01 1.51
N LEU A 40 -9.18 -4.27 0.83
CA LEU A 40 -8.30 -3.25 0.26
C LEU A 40 -9.03 -2.44 -0.81
N SER A 41 -9.74 -3.09 -1.74
CA SER A 41 -10.58 -2.40 -2.73
C SER A 41 -11.60 -1.44 -2.08
N LYS A 42 -12.23 -1.87 -0.99
CA LYS A 42 -13.19 -1.05 -0.23
C LYS A 42 -12.51 0.11 0.51
N ALA A 43 -11.36 -0.13 1.14
CA ALA A 43 -10.58 0.90 1.83
C ALA A 43 -10.08 1.98 0.85
N LEU A 44 -9.74 1.60 -0.38
CA LEU A 44 -9.29 2.55 -1.41
C LEU A 44 -10.39 3.50 -1.90
N VAL A 45 -11.67 3.26 -1.60
CA VAL A 45 -12.75 4.20 -1.98
C VAL A 45 -12.61 5.52 -1.23
N PRO A 46 -12.60 5.56 0.13
CA PRO A 46 -12.31 6.79 0.86
C PRO A 46 -10.86 7.25 0.70
N PHE A 47 -9.91 6.33 0.52
CA PHE A 47 -8.47 6.63 0.35
C PHE A 47 -8.04 6.69 -1.12
N TYR A 48 -8.92 7.16 -2.01
CA TYR A 48 -8.73 7.09 -3.46
C TYR A 48 -7.42 7.66 -4.03
N PRO A 49 -6.75 8.69 -3.44
CA PRO A 49 -5.48 9.16 -3.96
C PRO A 49 -4.39 8.10 -3.93
N MET A 50 -4.47 7.11 -3.03
CA MET A 50 -3.48 6.03 -2.92
C MET A 50 -3.44 5.11 -4.14
N ALA A 51 -4.56 5.02 -4.89
CA ALA A 51 -4.65 4.27 -6.14
C ALA A 51 -4.26 5.08 -7.38
N GLY A 52 -3.76 6.30 -7.20
CA GLY A 52 -3.33 7.18 -8.27
C GLY A 52 -1.88 6.95 -8.73
N ARG A 53 -1.37 7.90 -9.49
CA ARG A 53 0.05 8.02 -9.86
C ARG A 53 0.53 9.44 -9.61
N PHE A 54 1.83 9.64 -9.42
CA PHE A 54 2.36 11.00 -9.41
C PHE A 54 2.41 11.56 -10.84
N LYS A 55 2.16 12.87 -10.95
CA LYS A 55 2.40 13.65 -12.17
C LYS A 55 3.01 15.00 -11.81
N LEU A 56 3.68 15.62 -12.77
CA LEU A 56 4.05 17.03 -12.66
C LEU A 56 2.98 17.85 -13.36
N ASN A 57 2.55 18.93 -12.71
CA ASN A 57 1.71 19.94 -13.32
C ASN A 57 2.48 20.60 -14.48
N HIS A 58 1.92 20.57 -15.68
CA HIS A 58 2.59 21.08 -16.89
C HIS A 58 2.83 22.60 -16.88
N HIS A 59 2.09 23.37 -16.07
CA HIS A 59 2.19 24.82 -16.03
C HIS A 59 3.24 25.33 -15.03
N ASN A 60 3.32 24.71 -13.85
CA ASN A 60 4.18 25.19 -12.77
C ASN A 60 5.20 24.15 -12.27
N GLY A 61 5.22 22.95 -12.85
CA GLY A 61 6.14 21.87 -12.49
C GLY A 61 5.88 21.26 -11.11
N ARG A 62 4.78 21.61 -10.43
CA ARG A 62 4.47 21.10 -9.10
C ARG A 62 4.10 19.62 -9.17
N LEU A 63 4.61 18.84 -8.22
CA LEU A 63 4.18 17.45 -8.03
C LEU A 63 2.71 17.41 -7.58
N GLU A 64 1.90 16.64 -8.30
CA GLU A 64 0.50 16.39 -8.03
C GLU A 64 0.22 14.88 -8.06
N ILE A 65 -0.93 14.51 -7.50
CA ILE A 65 -1.45 13.15 -7.58
C ILE A 65 -2.49 13.13 -8.69
N ASP A 66 -2.27 12.27 -9.67
CA ASP A 66 -3.26 11.89 -10.66
C ASP A 66 -4.12 10.76 -10.09
N CYS A 67 -5.32 11.09 -9.62
CA CYS A 67 -6.29 10.13 -9.09
C CYS A 67 -6.97 9.33 -10.21
N ASN A 68 -6.16 8.66 -11.03
CA ASN A 68 -6.57 7.93 -12.24
C ASN A 68 -7.03 6.50 -11.99
N LEU A 69 -7.07 6.07 -10.73
CA LEU A 69 -7.60 4.77 -10.31
C LEU A 69 -6.87 3.56 -10.92
N GLN A 70 -5.61 3.74 -11.33
CA GLN A 70 -4.75 2.65 -11.81
C GLN A 70 -4.49 1.59 -10.75
N GLY A 71 -4.78 1.89 -9.48
CA GLY A 71 -4.76 0.92 -8.41
C GLY A 71 -3.42 0.84 -7.70
N VAL A 72 -3.36 -0.10 -6.77
CA VAL A 72 -2.21 -0.38 -5.92
C VAL A 72 -1.65 -1.76 -6.25
N LEU A 73 -0.39 -1.97 -5.89
CA LEU A 73 0.24 -3.28 -6.00
C LEU A 73 -0.03 -4.08 -4.73
N PHE A 74 -0.60 -5.28 -4.86
CA PHE A 74 -0.82 -6.23 -3.78
C PHE A 74 -0.14 -7.55 -4.14
N VAL A 75 0.98 -7.86 -3.48
CA VAL A 75 1.71 -9.11 -3.73
C VAL A 75 1.40 -10.11 -2.64
N VAL A 76 1.12 -11.35 -3.03
CA VAL A 76 1.08 -12.50 -2.13
C VAL A 76 2.33 -13.32 -2.38
N ALA A 77 3.23 -13.36 -1.40
CA ALA A 77 4.50 -14.09 -1.48
C ALA A 77 4.49 -15.28 -0.51
N GLU A 78 5.09 -16.39 -0.92
CA GLU A 78 5.31 -17.56 -0.06
C GLU A 78 6.79 -17.70 0.31
N SER A 79 7.05 -17.93 1.60
CA SER A 79 8.40 -18.16 2.12
C SER A 79 8.43 -19.33 3.11
N ASN A 80 9.56 -20.04 3.10
CA ASN A 80 9.87 -21.18 3.97
C ASN A 80 10.60 -20.77 5.25
N CYS A 81 10.93 -19.49 5.43
CA CYS A 81 11.54 -18.99 6.66
C CYS A 81 10.56 -19.09 7.83
N ALA A 82 11.08 -19.31 9.05
CA ALA A 82 10.37 -19.24 10.33
C ALA A 82 10.27 -17.79 10.83
N LEU A 83 9.29 -17.46 11.68
CA LEU A 83 9.15 -16.10 12.22
C LEU A 83 10.34 -15.79 13.13
N ASP A 84 10.79 -16.82 13.84
CA ASP A 84 11.96 -16.83 14.70
C ASP A 84 13.26 -16.54 13.93
N ASP A 85 13.29 -16.77 12.60
CA ASP A 85 14.44 -16.42 11.75
C ASP A 85 14.65 -14.90 11.67
N PHE A 86 13.63 -14.10 11.99
CA PHE A 86 13.71 -12.64 12.07
C PHE A 86 14.22 -12.13 13.43
N GLY A 87 14.52 -13.02 14.38
CA GLY A 87 15.08 -12.69 15.67
C GLY A 87 14.16 -11.82 16.54
N ASP A 88 14.68 -10.72 17.07
CA ASP A 88 13.95 -9.78 17.93
C ASP A 88 13.22 -8.67 17.15
N PHE A 89 13.16 -8.79 15.82
CA PHE A 89 12.65 -7.78 14.90
C PHE A 89 13.36 -6.41 14.95
N ALA A 90 14.53 -6.32 15.58
CA ALA A 90 15.39 -5.14 15.43
C ALA A 90 15.82 -5.06 13.96
N PRO A 91 15.64 -3.93 13.27
CA PRO A 91 15.59 -3.88 11.80
C PRO A 91 16.86 -4.45 11.16
N PRO A 92 16.83 -5.71 10.65
CA PRO A 92 17.93 -6.25 9.88
C PRO A 92 17.84 -5.70 8.45
N SER A 93 18.92 -5.85 7.69
CA SER A 93 18.95 -5.59 6.25
C SER A 93 17.85 -6.31 5.46
N ASP A 94 17.32 -7.41 6.01
CA ASP A 94 16.56 -8.41 5.26
C ASP A 94 15.04 -8.15 5.26
N PHE A 95 14.52 -7.23 6.09
CA PHE A 95 13.09 -6.86 6.02
C PHE A 95 12.68 -6.19 4.72
N ARG A 96 13.65 -5.70 3.93
CA ARG A 96 13.37 -5.16 2.59
C ARG A 96 12.77 -6.21 1.65
N THR A 97 13.03 -7.50 1.88
CA THR A 97 12.43 -8.57 1.06
C THR A 97 10.94 -8.77 1.35
N LEU A 98 10.44 -8.21 2.46
CA LEU A 98 9.01 -8.28 2.82
C LEU A 98 8.18 -7.19 2.12
N ILE A 99 8.80 -6.31 1.34
CA ILE A 99 8.14 -5.24 0.58
C ILE A 99 8.53 -5.41 -0.90
N PRO A 100 7.62 -5.19 -1.87
CA PRO A 100 7.96 -5.38 -3.27
C PRO A 100 9.04 -4.40 -3.69
N ALA A 101 10.06 -4.90 -4.38
CA ALA A 101 11.00 -4.03 -5.08
C ALA A 101 10.30 -3.36 -6.27
N PHE A 102 10.64 -2.10 -6.54
CA PHE A 102 10.12 -1.37 -7.69
C PHE A 102 11.25 -0.73 -8.49
N ASP A 103 11.12 -0.77 -9.82
CA ASP A 103 12.01 -0.02 -10.71
C ASP A 103 11.55 1.43 -10.89
N TYR A 104 12.23 2.34 -10.22
CA TYR A 104 11.94 3.78 -10.29
C TYR A 104 12.47 4.45 -11.57
N SER A 105 13.15 3.72 -12.47
CA SER A 105 13.75 4.27 -13.68
C SER A 105 12.73 4.81 -14.69
N GLY A 106 11.50 4.29 -14.67
CA GLY A 106 10.41 4.68 -15.58
C GLY A 106 9.78 6.06 -15.32
N GLY A 107 10.26 6.79 -14.32
CA GLY A 107 9.73 8.11 -13.93
C GLY A 107 8.57 8.03 -12.94
N ILE A 108 8.16 9.20 -12.41
CA ILE A 108 7.24 9.29 -11.26
C ILE A 108 5.83 8.70 -11.51
N SER A 109 5.44 8.55 -12.77
CA SER A 109 4.12 8.01 -13.15
C SER A 109 4.13 6.50 -13.39
N SER A 110 5.31 5.86 -13.44
CA SER A 110 5.43 4.44 -13.77
C SER A 110 5.13 3.51 -12.58
N TYR A 111 5.24 4.02 -11.36
CA TYR A 111 5.07 3.24 -10.13
C TYR A 111 3.81 3.59 -9.35
N PRO A 112 3.17 2.59 -8.72
CA PRO A 112 2.05 2.83 -7.80
C PRO A 112 2.52 3.61 -6.58
N ILE A 113 1.64 4.48 -6.07
CA ILE A 113 1.92 5.29 -4.88
C ILE A 113 1.96 4.41 -3.61
N LEU A 114 1.05 3.42 -3.55
CA LEU A 114 0.98 2.44 -2.48
C LEU A 114 1.36 1.06 -3.03
N VAL A 115 2.31 0.42 -2.37
CA VAL A 115 2.68 -0.99 -2.58
C VAL A 115 2.46 -1.76 -1.28
N LEU A 116 1.77 -2.87 -1.37
CA LEU A 116 1.48 -3.76 -0.27
C LEU A 116 1.99 -5.14 -0.65
N GLN A 117 2.75 -5.76 0.24
CA GLN A 117 3.10 -7.17 0.15
C GLN A 117 2.61 -7.87 1.39
N VAL A 118 1.70 -8.79 1.18
CA VAL A 118 1.39 -9.79 2.18
C VAL A 118 2.30 -10.97 1.90
N GLN A 119 3.28 -11.18 2.76
CA GLN A 119 4.08 -12.38 2.70
C GLN A 119 3.47 -13.42 3.64
N LEU A 120 2.85 -14.42 3.02
CA LEU A 120 2.42 -15.66 3.65
C LEU A 120 3.67 -16.50 3.90
N THR A 121 4.26 -16.33 5.05
CA THR A 121 5.23 -17.30 5.53
C THR A 121 4.46 -18.52 6.03
N HIS A 122 4.65 -19.67 5.40
CA HIS A 122 4.10 -20.92 5.92
C HIS A 122 4.97 -21.36 7.10
N PHE A 123 4.84 -20.68 8.23
CA PHE A 123 5.46 -21.15 9.45
C PHE A 123 4.79 -22.45 9.88
N GLN A 124 5.51 -23.35 10.55
CA GLN A 124 4.88 -24.48 11.25
C GLN A 124 3.82 -23.99 12.28
N CYS A 125 3.88 -22.72 12.69
CA CYS A 125 2.91 -22.06 13.58
C CYS A 125 1.83 -21.22 12.85
N GLY A 126 1.86 -21.11 11.52
CA GLY A 126 0.86 -20.39 10.72
C GLY A 126 0.99 -18.87 10.59
N GLY A 127 1.89 -18.17 11.29
CA GLY A 127 1.94 -16.70 11.22
C GLY A 127 2.18 -16.06 9.83
N VAL A 128 1.77 -14.80 9.67
CA VAL A 128 1.83 -14.04 8.41
C VAL A 128 2.55 -12.70 8.64
N SER A 129 3.25 -12.20 7.63
CA SER A 129 3.83 -10.85 7.64
C SER A 129 3.16 -9.96 6.59
N LEU A 130 2.95 -8.70 6.95
CA LEU A 130 2.43 -7.66 6.06
C LEU A 130 3.49 -6.56 5.94
N GLY A 131 4.09 -6.43 4.76
CA GLY A 131 4.94 -5.32 4.37
C GLY A 131 4.13 -4.23 3.67
N VAL A 132 4.31 -2.98 4.12
CA VAL A 132 3.65 -1.80 3.55
C VAL A 132 4.71 -0.83 3.07
N GLY A 133 4.78 -0.62 1.76
CA GLY A 133 5.58 0.43 1.14
C GLY A 133 4.68 1.54 0.62
N MET A 134 4.97 2.78 1.00
CA MET A 134 4.06 3.90 0.77
C MET A 134 4.89 5.13 0.46
N ASP A 135 4.68 5.77 -0.68
CA ASP A 135 5.44 6.97 -1.02
C ASP A 135 5.08 8.12 -0.08
N HIS A 136 6.02 8.53 0.76
CA HIS A 136 5.78 9.49 1.85
C HIS A 136 5.31 10.89 1.37
N ARG A 137 5.33 11.17 0.06
CA ARG A 137 4.77 12.43 -0.50
C ARG A 137 3.24 12.45 -0.45
N ILE A 138 2.54 11.30 -0.36
CA ILE A 138 1.07 11.23 -0.27
C ILE A 138 0.51 11.28 1.16
N ALA A 139 1.30 10.93 2.17
CA ALA A 139 0.81 10.82 3.54
C ALA A 139 1.96 10.84 4.54
N ASP A 140 1.68 11.36 5.74
CA ASP A 140 2.54 11.17 6.90
C ASP A 140 2.26 9.82 7.58
N GLY A 141 3.05 9.48 8.61
CA GLY A 141 2.91 8.23 9.34
C GLY A 141 1.53 8.06 9.98
N VAL A 142 0.92 9.14 10.48
CA VAL A 142 -0.42 9.10 11.10
C VAL A 142 -1.48 8.75 10.06
N SER A 143 -1.44 9.41 8.90
CA SER A 143 -2.35 9.16 7.78
C SER A 143 -2.17 7.74 7.22
N ASN A 144 -0.94 7.22 7.22
CA ASN A 144 -0.68 5.83 6.87
C ASN A 144 -1.29 4.83 7.82
N MET A 145 -1.09 5.02 9.12
CA MET A 145 -1.68 4.13 10.12
C MET A 145 -3.21 4.19 10.09
N HIS A 146 -3.78 5.37 9.81
CA HIS A 146 -5.22 5.51 9.61
C HIS A 146 -5.73 4.65 8.44
N PHE A 147 -5.01 4.62 7.31
CA PHE A 147 -5.35 3.74 6.20
C PHE A 147 -5.22 2.25 6.55
N VAL A 148 -4.10 1.84 7.16
CA VAL A 148 -3.85 0.43 7.50
C VAL A 148 -4.90 -0.08 8.51
N ASN A 149 -5.23 0.73 9.53
CA ASN A 149 -6.27 0.39 10.49
C ASN A 149 -7.66 0.31 9.81
N THR A 150 -8.00 1.28 8.97
CA THR A 150 -9.27 1.24 8.21
C THR A 150 -9.38 -0.02 7.35
N TRP A 151 -8.30 -0.39 6.66
CA TRP A 151 -8.27 -1.62 5.87
C TRP A 151 -8.46 -2.87 6.74
N SER A 152 -7.80 -2.92 7.90
CA SER A 152 -7.94 -4.00 8.87
C SER A 152 -9.38 -4.13 9.40
N ASP A 153 -10.03 -3.01 9.73
CA ASP A 153 -11.41 -2.99 10.24
C ASP A 153 -12.43 -3.49 9.20
N ILE A 154 -12.18 -3.18 7.92
CA ILE A 154 -13.03 -3.61 6.81
C ILE A 154 -12.90 -5.12 6.54
N ALA A 155 -11.74 -5.73 6.82
CA ALA A 155 -11.46 -7.12 6.43
C ALA A 155 -12.42 -8.15 7.04
N PRO A 156 -12.81 -8.08 8.33
CA PRO A 156 -13.88 -8.91 8.90
C PRO A 156 -15.28 -8.60 8.35
N GLY A 157 -15.46 -7.52 7.59
CA GLY A 157 -16.75 -7.06 7.07
C GLY A 157 -17.43 -5.98 7.91
N ASP A 158 -16.77 -5.43 8.94
CA ASP A 158 -17.30 -4.32 9.72
C ASP A 158 -17.08 -2.99 8.98
N LEU A 159 -18.17 -2.41 8.49
CA LEU A 159 -18.18 -1.10 7.82
C LEU A 159 -18.77 0.00 8.71
N THR A 160 -19.09 -0.29 9.97
CA THR A 160 -19.93 0.57 10.81
C THR A 160 -19.19 1.78 11.38
N ASN A 161 -17.85 1.73 11.45
CA ASN A 161 -17.02 2.75 12.12
C ASN A 161 -15.82 3.24 11.27
N ILE A 162 -15.98 3.34 9.94
CA ILE A 162 -14.91 3.87 9.09
C ILE A 162 -14.82 5.39 9.23
N THR A 163 -13.78 5.87 9.90
CA THR A 163 -13.47 7.30 9.96
C THR A 163 -13.05 7.78 8.56
N GLN A 164 -13.77 8.75 8.01
CA GLN A 164 -13.49 9.24 6.66
C GLN A 164 -12.21 10.10 6.65
N PRO A 165 -11.26 9.85 5.73
CA PRO A 165 -10.12 10.72 5.56
C PRO A 165 -10.54 12.04 4.91
N PHE A 166 -9.92 13.13 5.34
CA PHE A 166 -10.11 14.43 4.71
C PHE A 166 -9.06 14.65 3.62
N MET A 167 -9.51 14.73 2.36
CA MET A 167 -8.64 14.79 1.18
C MET A 167 -8.60 16.18 0.54
N ASP A 168 -8.19 17.20 1.32
CA ASP A 168 -7.91 18.54 0.79
C ASP A 168 -6.62 19.11 1.39
N ARG A 169 -5.58 19.12 0.56
CA ARG A 169 -4.25 19.64 0.92
C ARG A 169 -4.11 21.14 0.70
N THR A 170 -5.13 21.83 0.19
CA THR A 170 -5.08 23.29 -0.02
C THR A 170 -5.04 24.06 1.30
N LEU A 171 -5.55 23.47 2.39
CA LEU A 171 -5.43 24.01 3.74
C LEU A 171 -3.97 24.16 4.21
N LEU A 172 -3.08 23.31 3.69
CA LEU A 172 -1.64 23.37 3.92
C LEU A 172 -0.88 24.06 2.77
N GLY A 173 -1.61 24.71 1.86
CA GLY A 173 -1.04 25.46 0.76
C GLY A 173 -0.14 26.58 1.27
N ALA A 174 1.01 26.76 0.62
CA ALA A 174 1.82 27.95 0.87
C ALA A 174 1.01 29.21 0.54
N ARG A 175 1.14 30.23 1.39
CA ARG A 175 0.55 31.55 1.14
C ARG A 175 1.08 32.13 -0.17
N ASN A 176 0.21 32.78 -0.93
CA ASN A 176 0.58 33.52 -2.13
C ASN A 176 0.07 34.97 -2.03
N PRO A 177 0.95 35.98 -1.83
CA PRO A 177 2.41 35.86 -1.79
C PRO A 177 2.93 35.19 -0.50
N PRO A 178 4.16 34.64 -0.50
CA PRO A 178 4.79 34.12 0.71
C PRO A 178 4.91 35.22 1.76
N GLN A 179 4.45 34.94 2.98
CA GLN A 179 4.60 35.84 4.12
C GLN A 179 5.42 35.16 5.22
N PRO A 180 6.76 35.15 5.11
CA PRO A 180 7.62 34.58 6.16
C PRO A 180 7.48 35.43 7.43
N ALA A 181 7.07 34.80 8.53
CA ALA A 181 6.96 35.46 9.84
C ALA A 181 8.33 35.65 10.51
N HIS A 182 9.35 34.92 10.05
CA HIS A 182 10.71 34.99 10.54
C HIS A 182 11.65 35.27 9.37
N ILE A 183 12.26 36.44 9.37
CA ILE A 183 13.39 36.76 8.50
C ILE A 183 14.64 36.45 9.33
N PRO A 184 15.46 35.45 8.97
CA PRO A 184 16.72 35.18 9.68
C PRO A 184 17.60 36.43 9.70
N PRO A 185 18.28 36.75 10.82
CA PRO A 185 19.26 37.83 10.83
C PRO A 185 20.38 37.55 9.82
N HIS A 186 20.79 38.61 9.12
CA HIS A 186 21.87 38.62 8.13
C HIS A 186 23.25 38.33 8.74
#